data_AF-A0AAN9PNN7-F1
#
_entry.id   AF-A0AAN9PNN7-F1
#
_cell.length_a   1.000
_cell.length_b   1.000
_cell.length_c   1.000
_cell.angle_alpha   90.00
_cell.angle_beta   90.00
_cell.angle_gamma   90.00
#
_symmetry.space_group_name_H-M   'P 1'
#
loop_
_entity.id
_entity.type
_entity.pdbx_description
1 polymer ?
#
loop_
_entity_poly.entity_id
_entity_poly.type
_entity_poly.pdbx_seq_one_letter_code
_entity_poly.pdbx_strand_id
1 'polypeptide(L)'
;MCESKDPALRCRVFPIKILCDTLRVISTNKLLFSSILCFTTLPLSYLSFTLTISTHTLRLRIYHLEALARVVSTRMEARHVWHESRDDAVSLLHTKALFSLLYFPLSLAAAVSSVHVTVSAVQGKPPAVCSALRHNWKRPAVTSVFVYVILLAFAPVPRVLSAPFVTAWVRVLVRVLGSGAEVYLMAVMSLALVVSVAEDRVGLDAIWAGSWLMKERRVCAWILSGFLVLVSWLMNWKVGVLMESENWVIGVFVCLYALVVPFSYVITTVFYCESRRLIEIKEQQSRDNQDCVSLSLSL
;
A
#
# COMPACT_ATOMS: atom_id res chain seq x y z
N MET A 1 -14.00 21.10 -40.11
CA MET A 1 -14.57 19.77 -39.83
C MET A 1 -13.90 19.23 -38.57
N CYS A 2 -14.41 19.65 -37.41
CA CYS A 2 -13.93 19.16 -36.11
C CYS A 2 -14.50 17.76 -35.91
N GLU A 3 -13.65 16.75 -36.09
CA GLU A 3 -13.96 15.40 -35.65
C GLU A 3 -14.00 15.44 -34.11
N SER A 4 -15.20 15.68 -33.57
CA SER A 4 -15.53 15.51 -32.16
C SER A 4 -15.38 14.04 -31.79
N LYS A 5 -14.15 13.62 -31.52
CA LYS A 5 -13.88 12.36 -30.84
C LYS A 5 -14.24 12.56 -29.38
N ASP A 6 -15.40 12.03 -29.01
CA ASP A 6 -16.01 12.12 -27.69
C ASP A 6 -14.99 12.02 -26.53
N PRO A 7 -14.85 13.07 -25.70
CA PRO A 7 -14.01 13.02 -24.50
C PRO A 7 -14.59 12.08 -23.43
N ALA A 8 -15.84 11.63 -23.58
CA ALA A 8 -16.51 10.73 -22.65
C ALA A 8 -15.98 9.29 -22.68
N LEU A 9 -15.47 8.81 -23.81
CA LEU A 9 -14.99 7.42 -23.94
C LEU A 9 -13.56 7.21 -23.39
N ARG A 10 -12.80 8.30 -23.20
CA ARG A 10 -11.41 8.24 -22.68
C ARG A 10 -11.34 8.15 -21.14
N CYS A 11 -12.48 8.34 -20.45
CA CYS A 11 -12.60 8.32 -18.99
C CYS A 11 -12.77 6.92 -18.36
N ARG A 12 -12.88 5.84 -19.13
CA ARG A 12 -12.91 4.45 -18.63
C ARG A 12 -11.67 3.67 -19.09
N VAL A 13 -10.49 3.99 -18.58
CA VAL A 13 -9.43 2.97 -18.59
C VAL A 13 -9.82 1.93 -17.53
N PHE A 14 -10.28 0.77 -17.98
CA PHE A 14 -10.70 -0.32 -17.11
C PHE A 14 -9.53 -0.76 -16.20
N PRO A 15 -9.79 -1.11 -14.92
CA PRO A 15 -8.75 -1.68 -14.05
C PRO A 15 -8.10 -2.92 -14.67
N ILE A 16 -8.86 -3.66 -15.48
CA ILE A 16 -8.39 -4.82 -16.26
C ILE A 16 -7.25 -4.44 -17.20
N LYS A 17 -7.36 -3.30 -17.90
CA LYS A 17 -6.29 -2.86 -18.81
C LYS A 17 -4.99 -2.56 -18.04
N ILE A 18 -5.10 -1.91 -16.88
CA ILE A 18 -3.96 -1.63 -16.01
C ILE A 18 -3.31 -2.93 -15.53
N LEU A 19 -4.11 -3.95 -15.16
CA LEU A 19 -3.59 -5.27 -14.82
C LEU A 19 -2.90 -5.96 -16.01
N CYS A 20 -3.47 -5.90 -17.21
CA CYS A 20 -2.85 -6.47 -18.41
C CYS A 20 -1.53 -5.80 -18.75
N ASP A 21 -1.46 -4.46 -18.66
CA ASP A 21 -0.23 -3.70 -18.90
C ASP A 21 0.82 -4.00 -17.82
N THR A 22 0.40 -4.18 -16.57
CA THR A 22 1.27 -4.63 -15.46
C THR A 22 1.87 -6.01 -15.76
N LEU A 23 1.04 -6.98 -16.16
CA LEU A 23 1.49 -8.34 -16.52
C LEU A 23 2.45 -8.32 -17.72
N ARG A 24 2.18 -7.45 -18.71
CA ARG A 24 3.07 -7.27 -19.85
C ARG A 24 4.44 -6.75 -19.41
N VAL A 25 4.50 -5.70 -18.58
CA VAL A 25 5.77 -5.11 -18.10
C VAL A 25 6.60 -6.15 -17.31
N ILE A 26 5.95 -6.94 -16.45
CA ILE A 26 6.62 -8.00 -15.69
C ILE A 26 7.16 -9.09 -16.62
N SER A 27 6.36 -9.49 -17.62
CA SER A 27 6.76 -10.50 -18.60
C SER A 27 7.90 -10.05 -19.52
N THR A 28 8.02 -8.76 -19.80
CA THR A 28 9.13 -8.22 -20.60
C THR A 28 10.46 -8.25 -19.84
N ASN A 29 10.45 -7.98 -18.54
CA ASN A 29 11.68 -7.85 -17.73
C ASN A 29 11.81 -8.96 -16.67
N LYS A 30 11.57 -10.23 -17.06
CA LYS A 30 11.51 -11.38 -16.14
C LYS A 30 12.73 -11.50 -15.23
N LEU A 31 13.93 -11.24 -15.75
CA LEU A 31 15.18 -11.41 -15.02
C LEU A 31 15.36 -10.35 -13.91
N LEU A 32 15.04 -9.08 -14.21
CA LEU A 32 15.12 -8.01 -13.21
C LEU A 32 14.07 -8.19 -12.11
N PHE A 33 12.83 -8.54 -12.49
CA PHE A 33 11.78 -8.82 -11.50
C PHE A 33 12.09 -10.07 -10.67
N SER A 34 12.67 -11.12 -11.26
CA SER A 34 13.13 -12.30 -10.54
C SER A 34 14.25 -11.97 -9.56
N SER A 35 15.19 -11.10 -9.94
CA SER A 35 16.25 -10.62 -9.05
C SER A 35 15.69 -9.81 -7.87
N ILE A 36 14.79 -8.85 -8.14
CA ILE A 36 14.10 -8.08 -7.08
C ILE A 36 13.35 -9.02 -6.14
N LEU A 37 12.66 -10.01 -6.70
CA LEU A 37 11.90 -10.99 -5.93
C LEU A 37 12.80 -11.82 -5.02
N CYS A 38 13.91 -12.33 -5.56
CA CYS A 38 14.85 -13.16 -4.84
C CYS A 38 15.56 -12.40 -3.70
N PHE A 39 16.05 -11.20 -3.98
CA PHE A 39 16.90 -10.46 -3.04
C PHE A 39 16.13 -9.58 -2.05
N THR A 40 14.89 -9.17 -2.35
CA THR A 40 14.15 -8.24 -1.49
C THR A 40 12.83 -8.80 -1.00
N THR A 41 11.96 -9.29 -1.88
CA THR A 41 10.58 -9.61 -1.48
C THR A 41 10.43 -10.99 -0.85
N LEU A 42 11.28 -11.97 -1.21
CA LEU A 42 11.38 -13.26 -0.51
C LEU A 42 11.86 -13.12 0.95
N PRO A 43 12.99 -12.44 1.26
CA PRO A 43 13.38 -12.26 2.64
C PRO A 43 12.35 -11.41 3.41
N LEU A 44 11.71 -10.45 2.75
CA LEU A 44 10.62 -9.66 3.34
C LEU A 44 9.39 -10.51 3.69
N SER A 45 8.98 -11.43 2.80
CA SER A 45 7.84 -12.31 3.05
C SER A 45 8.14 -13.31 4.17
N TYR A 46 9.36 -13.86 4.20
CA TYR A 46 9.82 -14.73 5.27
C TYR A 46 9.83 -14.01 6.64
N LEU A 47 10.35 -12.78 6.69
CA LEU A 47 10.32 -11.94 7.89
C LEU A 47 8.89 -11.66 8.35
N SER A 48 8.00 -11.30 7.42
CA SER A 48 6.58 -11.03 7.72
C SER A 48 5.88 -12.26 8.29
N PHE A 49 6.18 -13.43 7.73
CA PHE A 49 5.59 -14.69 8.18
C PHE A 49 6.13 -15.10 9.56
N THR A 50 7.44 -14.98 9.78
CA THR A 50 8.09 -15.23 11.08
C THR A 50 7.52 -14.30 12.15
N LEU A 51 7.34 -13.02 11.84
CA LEU A 51 6.70 -12.06 12.74
C LEU A 51 5.24 -12.45 13.04
N THR A 52 4.50 -12.91 12.03
CA THR A 52 3.11 -13.33 12.22
C THR A 52 3.01 -14.51 13.18
N ILE A 53 3.84 -15.54 12.99
CA ILE A 53 3.88 -16.70 13.91
C ILE A 53 4.29 -16.27 15.31
N SER A 54 5.40 -15.54 15.43
CA SER A 54 5.94 -15.12 16.73
C SER A 54 4.96 -14.26 17.52
N THR A 55 4.22 -13.39 16.84
CA THR A 55 3.25 -12.49 17.48
C THR A 55 1.88 -13.13 17.71
N HIS A 56 1.57 -14.25 17.05
CA HIS A 56 0.25 -14.90 17.15
C HIS A 56 -0.02 -15.40 18.57
N THR A 57 0.94 -16.10 19.16
CA THR A 57 0.83 -16.64 20.53
C THR A 57 0.67 -15.53 21.56
N LEU A 58 1.48 -14.47 21.47
CA LEU A 58 1.37 -13.30 22.35
C LEU A 58 0.02 -12.59 22.18
N ARG A 59 -0.47 -12.41 20.94
CA ARG A 59 -1.77 -11.76 20.69
C ARG A 59 -2.93 -12.54 21.28
N LEU A 60 -2.94 -13.87 21.12
CA LEU A 60 -3.97 -14.72 21.70
C LEU A 60 -3.98 -14.61 23.22
N ARG A 61 -2.80 -14.63 23.86
CA ARG A 61 -2.66 -14.45 25.31
C ARG A 61 -3.18 -13.10 25.77
N ILE A 62 -2.82 -12.01 25.09
CA ILE A 62 -3.32 -10.67 25.39
C ILE A 62 -4.84 -10.61 25.28
N TYR A 63 -5.44 -11.13 24.21
CA TYR A 63 -6.90 -11.13 24.07
C TYR A 63 -7.61 -11.98 25.13
N HIS A 64 -7.03 -13.11 25.50
CA HIS A 64 -7.55 -13.94 26.58
C HIS A 64 -7.48 -13.20 27.92
N LEU A 65 -6.34 -12.58 28.24
CA LEU A 65 -6.16 -11.80 29.48
C LEU A 65 -7.07 -10.56 29.51
N GLU A 66 -7.25 -9.86 28.38
CA GLU A 66 -8.19 -8.74 28.27
C GLU A 66 -9.65 -9.17 28.43
N ALA A 67 -10.02 -10.34 27.90
CA ALA A 67 -11.34 -10.92 28.10
C ALA A 67 -11.55 -11.32 29.56
N LEU A 68 -10.55 -11.97 30.17
CA LEU A 68 -10.54 -12.36 31.58
C LEU A 68 -10.69 -11.14 32.49
N ALA A 69 -9.94 -10.06 32.22
CA ALA A 69 -10.00 -8.82 32.99
C ALA A 69 -11.37 -8.14 32.99
N ARG A 70 -12.23 -8.43 32.00
CA ARG A 70 -13.62 -7.92 31.96
C ARG A 70 -14.61 -8.76 32.76
N VAL A 71 -14.28 -10.03 33.02
CA VAL A 71 -15.18 -11.00 33.68
C VAL A 71 -14.85 -11.13 35.17
N VAL A 72 -13.61 -10.87 35.56
CA VAL A 72 -13.15 -10.96 36.96
C VAL A 72 -13.87 -9.95 37.86
N SER A 73 -14.38 -10.43 39.00
CA SER A 73 -15.20 -9.67 39.94
C SER A 73 -14.37 -8.87 40.97
N THR A 74 -13.13 -9.27 41.24
CA THR A 74 -12.30 -8.62 42.26
C THR A 74 -11.31 -7.62 41.66
N ARG A 75 -11.17 -6.46 42.31
CA ARG A 75 -10.32 -5.35 41.85
C ARG A 75 -8.83 -5.69 41.84
N MET A 76 -8.37 -6.55 42.76
CA MET A 76 -6.96 -6.93 42.89
C MET A 76 -6.54 -7.91 41.78
N GLU A 77 -7.37 -8.92 41.49
CA GLU A 77 -7.14 -9.83 40.37
C GLU A 77 -7.19 -9.10 39.04
N ALA A 78 -8.17 -8.21 38.84
CA ALA A 78 -8.25 -7.37 37.65
C ALA A 78 -6.97 -6.52 37.46
N ARG A 79 -6.44 -5.91 38.53
CA ARG A 79 -5.19 -5.13 38.45
C ARG A 79 -3.97 -6.01 38.11
N HIS A 80 -3.89 -7.23 38.65
CA HIS A 80 -2.81 -8.16 38.33
C HIS A 80 -2.86 -8.60 36.86
N VAL A 81 -4.05 -8.98 36.37
CA VAL A 81 -4.26 -9.37 34.96
C VAL A 81 -3.95 -8.21 34.00
N TRP A 82 -4.30 -6.97 34.36
CA TRP A 82 -3.94 -5.79 33.58
C TRP A 82 -2.43 -5.53 33.54
N HIS A 83 -1.71 -5.81 34.62
CA HIS A 83 -0.26 -5.68 34.65
C HIS A 83 0.40 -6.72 33.73
N GLU A 84 -0.01 -7.97 33.84
CA GLU A 84 0.51 -9.06 33.01
C GLU A 84 0.21 -8.84 31.52
N SER A 85 -1.02 -8.40 31.19
CA SER A 85 -1.40 -8.02 29.83
C SER A 85 -0.54 -6.87 29.29
N ARG A 86 -0.19 -5.88 30.13
CA ARG A 86 0.65 -4.75 29.73
C ARG A 86 2.09 -5.19 29.47
N ASP A 87 2.65 -6.08 30.28
CA ASP A 87 4.00 -6.61 30.08
C ASP A 87 4.08 -7.43 28.78
N ASP A 88 3.06 -8.26 28.52
CA ASP A 88 2.91 -8.98 27.25
C ASP A 88 2.72 -8.02 26.06
N ALA A 89 2.00 -6.91 26.22
CA ALA A 89 1.84 -5.91 25.18
C ALA A 89 3.14 -5.14 24.88
N VAL A 90 3.97 -4.88 25.90
CA VAL A 90 5.28 -4.23 25.75
C VAL A 90 6.25 -5.16 25.03
N SER A 91 6.30 -6.44 25.39
CA SER A 91 7.14 -7.43 24.70
C SER A 91 6.70 -7.65 23.25
N LEU A 92 5.39 -7.62 22.98
CA LEU A 92 4.83 -7.61 21.63
C LEU A 92 5.29 -6.37 20.83
N LEU A 93 5.23 -5.19 21.45
CA LEU A 93 5.68 -3.94 20.81
C LEU A 93 7.16 -3.98 20.50
N HIS A 94 7.98 -4.46 21.43
CA HIS A 94 9.42 -4.59 21.26
C HIS A 94 9.77 -5.56 20.11
N THR A 95 9.11 -6.71 20.07
CA THR A 95 9.26 -7.66 18.95
C THR A 95 8.91 -7.00 17.62
N LYS A 96 7.78 -6.30 17.54
CA LYS A 96 7.39 -5.57 16.33
C LYS A 96 8.39 -4.47 15.95
N ALA A 97 8.95 -3.76 16.91
CA ALA A 97 9.95 -2.72 16.66
C ALA A 97 11.24 -3.30 16.06
N LEU A 98 11.74 -4.42 16.60
CA LEU A 98 12.91 -5.11 16.08
C LEU A 98 12.70 -5.59 14.64
N PHE A 99 11.56 -6.24 14.37
CA PHE A 99 11.23 -6.67 13.01
C PHE A 99 10.98 -5.48 12.07
N SER A 100 10.43 -4.37 12.57
CA SER A 100 10.25 -3.14 11.78
C SER A 100 11.57 -2.55 11.31
N LEU A 101 12.63 -2.65 12.13
CA LEU A 101 13.97 -2.19 11.76
C LEU A 101 14.53 -2.94 10.54
N LEU A 102 14.26 -4.24 10.44
CA LEU A 102 14.69 -5.08 9.31
C LEU A 102 13.73 -4.98 8.12
N TYR A 103 12.44 -4.84 8.38
CA TYR A 103 11.39 -4.75 7.36
C TYR A 103 11.49 -3.47 6.54
N PHE A 104 11.77 -2.34 7.20
CA PHE A 104 11.84 -1.02 6.59
C PHE A 104 12.83 -0.93 5.41
N PRO A 105 14.13 -1.28 5.56
CA PRO A 105 15.09 -1.16 4.47
C PRO A 105 14.77 -2.13 3.32
N LEU A 106 14.31 -3.35 3.60
CA LEU A 106 13.96 -4.33 2.56
C LEU A 106 12.72 -3.88 1.77
N SER A 107 11.68 -3.40 2.44
CA SER A 107 10.48 -2.87 1.79
C SER A 107 10.80 -1.64 0.94
N LEU A 108 11.63 -0.73 1.45
CA LEU A 108 12.06 0.45 0.71
C LEU A 108 12.89 0.07 -0.52
N ALA A 109 13.84 -0.86 -0.39
CA ALA A 109 14.65 -1.34 -1.51
C ALA A 109 13.78 -2.00 -2.59
N ALA A 110 12.81 -2.83 -2.18
CA ALA A 110 11.85 -3.45 -3.10
C ALA A 110 11.00 -2.41 -3.84
N ALA A 111 10.48 -1.40 -3.12
CA ALA A 111 9.67 -0.34 -3.69
C ALA A 111 10.47 0.50 -4.69
N VAL A 112 11.64 1.02 -4.29
CA VAL A 112 12.50 1.85 -5.15
C VAL A 112 12.94 1.08 -6.41
N SER A 113 13.36 -0.17 -6.26
CA SER A 113 13.80 -1.00 -7.39
C SER A 113 12.65 -1.30 -8.36
N SER A 114 11.47 -1.67 -7.85
CA SER A 114 10.29 -1.96 -8.67
C SER A 114 9.80 -0.70 -9.41
N VAL A 115 9.76 0.44 -8.73
CA VAL A 115 9.35 1.71 -9.34
C VAL A 115 10.32 2.15 -10.44
N HIS A 116 11.63 2.12 -10.21
CA HIS A 116 12.59 2.51 -11.24
C HIS A 116 12.55 1.59 -12.47
N VAL A 117 12.43 0.27 -12.29
CA VAL A 117 12.33 -0.67 -13.41
C VAL A 117 11.05 -0.42 -14.21
N THR A 118 9.93 -0.17 -13.54
CA THR A 118 8.64 0.07 -14.22
C THR A 118 8.59 1.42 -14.93
N VAL A 119 9.07 2.49 -14.29
CA VAL A 119 9.16 3.81 -14.94
C VAL A 119 10.08 3.75 -16.16
N SER A 120 11.23 3.10 -16.04
CA SER A 120 12.17 2.93 -17.16
C SER A 120 11.54 2.12 -18.31
N ALA A 121 10.82 1.04 -17.98
CA ALA A 121 10.13 0.21 -18.97
C ALA A 121 9.00 0.96 -19.69
N VAL A 122 8.25 1.81 -18.97
CA VAL A 122 7.18 2.62 -19.57
C VAL A 122 7.74 3.78 -20.42
N GLN A 123 8.88 4.34 -20.04
CA GLN A 123 9.54 5.44 -20.79
C GLN A 123 10.48 4.96 -21.91
N GLY A 124 10.71 3.65 -22.05
CA GLY A 124 11.60 3.07 -23.07
C GLY A 124 13.09 3.36 -22.87
N LYS A 125 13.52 3.74 -21.64
CA LYS A 125 14.92 4.03 -21.30
C LYS A 125 15.60 2.81 -20.66
N PRO A 126 16.92 2.61 -20.85
CA PRO A 126 17.62 1.49 -20.25
C PRO A 126 17.60 1.57 -18.71
N PRO A 127 17.33 0.46 -18.01
CA PRO A 127 17.17 0.46 -16.55
C PRO A 127 18.53 0.57 -15.85
N ALA A 128 18.94 1.79 -15.47
CA ALA A 128 20.12 2.01 -14.65
C ALA A 128 19.79 1.89 -13.15
N VAL A 129 19.49 0.66 -12.71
CA VAL A 129 19.00 0.40 -11.33
C VAL A 129 20.05 0.75 -10.27
N CYS A 130 21.32 0.44 -10.49
CA CYS A 130 22.37 0.62 -9.46
C CYS A 130 22.80 2.07 -9.22
N SER A 131 22.79 2.94 -10.24
CA SER A 131 23.18 4.35 -10.09
C SER A 131 22.07 5.20 -9.47
N ALA A 132 20.81 4.94 -9.85
CA ALA A 132 19.64 5.60 -9.27
C ALA A 132 19.47 5.25 -7.78
N LEU A 133 19.72 3.98 -7.43
CA LEU A 133 19.73 3.53 -6.04
C LEU A 133 20.76 4.33 -5.21
N ARG A 134 22.00 4.45 -5.68
CA ARG A 134 23.09 5.02 -4.87
C ARG A 134 22.93 6.51 -4.55
N HIS A 135 22.25 7.29 -5.41
CA HIS A 135 22.25 8.75 -5.29
C HIS A 135 20.93 9.37 -4.80
N ASN A 136 19.79 8.68 -4.91
CA ASN A 136 18.46 9.27 -4.64
C ASN A 136 17.67 8.62 -3.48
N TRP A 137 18.25 7.69 -2.72
CA TRP A 137 17.56 6.95 -1.66
C TRP A 137 17.07 7.74 -0.45
N LYS A 138 17.72 8.84 -0.11
CA LYS A 138 17.34 9.64 1.08
C LYS A 138 15.92 10.17 0.95
N ARG A 139 15.47 10.50 -0.26
CA ARG A 139 14.17 11.12 -0.52
C ARG A 139 13.00 10.13 -0.37
N PRO A 140 13.01 8.94 -1.02
CA PRO A 140 12.03 7.88 -0.76
C PRO A 140 12.04 7.36 0.68
N ALA A 141 13.19 7.38 1.36
CA ALA A 141 13.28 6.99 2.76
C ALA A 141 12.52 7.95 3.67
N VAL A 142 12.61 9.26 3.42
CA VAL A 142 11.86 10.25 4.20
C VAL A 142 10.36 10.12 3.95
N THR A 143 9.92 9.97 2.69
CA THR A 143 8.50 9.78 2.39
C THR A 143 7.94 8.49 2.94
N SER A 144 8.70 7.39 2.91
CA SER A 144 8.25 6.13 3.51
C SER A 144 8.07 6.24 5.03
N VAL A 145 8.96 6.96 5.74
CA VAL A 145 8.78 7.23 7.18
C VAL A 145 7.49 7.99 7.44
N PHE A 146 7.20 9.06 6.69
CA PHE A 146 5.94 9.79 6.82
C PHE A 146 4.72 8.90 6.53
N VAL A 147 4.79 8.08 5.48
CA VAL A 147 3.75 7.10 5.14
C VAL A 147 3.50 6.14 6.31
N TYR A 148 4.56 5.56 6.89
CA TYR A 148 4.44 4.65 8.03
C TYR A 148 3.85 5.32 9.26
N VAL A 149 4.29 6.54 9.60
CA VAL A 149 3.77 7.28 10.76
C VAL A 149 2.27 7.56 10.60
N ILE A 150 1.84 7.99 9.41
CA ILE A 150 0.43 8.29 9.16
C ILE A 150 -0.41 6.99 9.18
N LEU A 151 0.04 5.92 8.52
CA LEU A 151 -0.65 4.63 8.58
C LEU A 151 -0.76 4.09 10.01
N LEU A 152 0.31 4.23 10.81
CA LEU A 152 0.32 3.83 12.22
C LEU A 152 -0.67 4.66 13.05
N ALA A 153 -0.74 5.97 12.82
CA ALA A 153 -1.69 6.86 13.49
C ALA A 153 -3.15 6.55 13.13
N PHE A 154 -3.41 6.13 11.88
CA PHE A 154 -4.76 5.78 11.41
C PHE A 154 -5.21 4.36 11.78
N ALA A 155 -4.29 3.42 11.97
CA ALA A 155 -4.62 2.02 12.31
C ALA A 155 -5.58 1.83 13.52
N PRO A 156 -5.46 2.56 14.65
CA PRO A 156 -6.39 2.41 15.77
C PRO A 156 -7.73 3.15 15.56
N VAL A 157 -7.81 4.10 14.62
CA VAL A 157 -8.93 5.04 14.50
C VAL A 157 -10.27 4.31 14.29
N PRO A 158 -10.43 3.36 13.34
CA PRO A 158 -11.70 2.67 13.14
C PRO A 158 -12.16 1.88 14.38
N ARG A 159 -11.20 1.35 15.16
CA ARG A 159 -11.50 0.54 16.35
C ARG A 159 -11.97 1.42 17.50
N VAL A 160 -11.26 2.51 17.78
CA VAL A 160 -11.58 3.46 18.86
C VAL A 160 -12.88 4.20 18.56
N LEU A 161 -13.09 4.66 17.31
CA LEU A 161 -14.35 5.31 16.93
C LEU A 161 -15.55 4.39 17.06
N SER A 162 -15.38 3.07 16.88
CA SER A 162 -16.48 2.10 16.99
C SER A 162 -16.86 1.74 18.44
N ALA A 163 -15.97 1.98 19.40
CA ALA A 163 -16.14 1.60 20.81
C ALA A 163 -17.30 2.29 21.56
N PRO A 164 -17.58 3.60 21.40
CA PRO A 164 -18.65 4.28 22.14
C PRO A 164 -20.06 3.92 21.66
N PHE A 165 -20.22 3.30 20.49
CA PHE A 165 -21.53 2.99 19.93
C PHE A 165 -22.12 1.71 20.55
N VAL A 166 -23.26 1.85 21.21
CA VAL A 166 -24.01 0.76 21.86
C VAL A 166 -24.73 -0.13 20.84
N THR A 167 -25.23 0.46 19.74
CA THR A 167 -25.97 -0.27 18.71
C THR A 167 -25.03 -1.02 17.76
N ALA A 168 -25.29 -2.33 17.60
CA ALA A 168 -24.46 -3.22 16.77
C ALA A 168 -24.37 -2.73 15.31
N TRP A 169 -25.47 -2.25 14.73
CA TRP A 169 -25.52 -1.76 13.34
C TRP A 169 -24.66 -0.51 13.12
N VAL A 170 -24.71 0.47 14.03
CA VAL A 170 -23.88 1.68 13.94
C VAL A 170 -22.41 1.33 14.11
N ARG A 171 -22.09 0.42 15.04
CA ARG A 171 -20.73 -0.09 15.22
C ARG A 171 -20.19 -0.77 13.95
N VAL A 172 -21.03 -1.55 13.26
CA VAL A 172 -20.68 -2.17 11.98
C VAL A 172 -20.49 -1.12 10.89
N LEU A 173 -21.41 -0.17 10.75
CA LEU A 173 -21.30 0.92 9.76
C LEU A 173 -20.02 1.75 9.96
N VAL A 174 -19.69 2.12 11.19
CA VAL A 174 -18.47 2.88 11.52
C VAL A 174 -17.21 2.07 11.17
N ARG A 175 -17.21 0.75 11.41
CA ARG A 175 -16.09 -0.11 11.00
C ARG A 175 -15.96 -0.21 9.49
N VAL A 176 -17.06 -0.33 8.76
CA VAL A 176 -17.08 -0.40 7.29
C VAL A 176 -16.62 0.93 6.69
N LEU A 177 -17.08 2.06 7.23
CA LEU A 177 -16.63 3.37 6.78
C LEU A 177 -15.14 3.59 7.11
N GLY A 178 -14.71 3.19 8.29
CA GLY A 178 -13.32 3.26 8.73
C GLY A 178 -12.40 2.40 7.87
N SER A 179 -12.80 1.18 7.50
CA SER A 179 -12.02 0.33 6.59
C SER A 179 -11.98 0.89 5.17
N GLY A 180 -13.07 1.47 4.68
CA GLY A 180 -13.09 2.17 3.38
C GLY A 180 -12.13 3.36 3.34
N ALA A 181 -12.06 4.13 4.44
CA ALA A 181 -11.10 5.22 4.60
C ALA A 181 -9.65 4.72 4.70
N GLU A 182 -9.42 3.59 5.39
CA GLU A 182 -8.10 2.95 5.48
C GLU A 182 -7.61 2.50 4.10
N VAL A 183 -8.46 1.84 3.30
CA VAL A 183 -8.13 1.44 1.92
C VAL A 183 -7.79 2.66 1.06
N TYR A 184 -8.59 3.73 1.17
CA TYR A 184 -8.29 4.97 0.45
C TYR A 184 -6.93 5.56 0.85
N LEU A 185 -6.65 5.59 2.15
CA LEU A 185 -5.40 6.14 2.69
C LEU A 185 -4.19 5.30 2.26
N MET A 186 -4.31 3.96 2.26
CA MET A 186 -3.29 3.06 1.72
C MET A 186 -3.01 3.33 0.24
N ALA A 187 -4.06 3.59 -0.57
CA ALA A 187 -3.91 3.91 -1.98
C ALA A 187 -3.21 5.26 -2.21
N VAL A 188 -3.57 6.30 -1.45
CA VAL A 188 -2.90 7.61 -1.53
C VAL A 188 -1.42 7.47 -1.16
N MET A 189 -1.14 6.72 -0.09
CA MET A 189 0.23 6.54 0.39
C MET A 189 1.10 5.69 -0.54
N SER A 190 0.55 4.63 -1.13
CA SER A 190 1.29 3.84 -2.12
C SER A 190 1.63 4.70 -3.33
N LEU A 191 0.70 5.54 -3.79
CA LEU A 191 0.92 6.46 -4.89
C LEU A 191 1.91 7.56 -4.54
N ALA A 192 1.86 8.12 -3.33
CA ALA A 192 2.80 9.11 -2.83
C ALA A 192 4.24 8.58 -2.83
N LEU A 193 4.45 7.31 -2.47
CA LEU A 193 5.75 6.67 -2.54
C LEU A 193 6.24 6.58 -3.99
N VAL A 194 5.37 6.17 -4.93
CA VAL A 194 5.70 6.14 -6.36
C VAL A 194 6.07 7.53 -6.88
N VAL A 195 5.29 8.56 -6.54
CA VAL A 195 5.55 9.96 -6.92
C VAL A 195 6.87 10.45 -6.35
N SER A 196 7.21 10.07 -5.11
CA SER A 196 8.49 10.42 -4.50
C SER A 196 9.68 9.85 -5.27
N VAL A 197 9.55 8.64 -5.80
CA VAL A 197 10.59 7.99 -6.62
C VAL A 197 10.61 8.51 -8.06
N ALA A 198 9.45 8.86 -8.63
CA ALA A 198 9.32 9.24 -10.04
C ALA A 198 9.50 10.74 -10.32
N GLU A 199 9.04 11.62 -9.43
CA GLU A 199 9.11 13.09 -9.57
C GLU A 199 10.15 13.73 -8.63
N ASP A 200 10.96 12.93 -7.94
CA ASP A 200 11.99 13.41 -7.01
C ASP A 200 11.47 14.30 -5.85
N ARG A 201 10.17 14.21 -5.52
CA ARG A 201 9.53 14.97 -4.43
C ARG A 201 9.74 14.33 -3.06
N VAL A 202 9.77 15.15 -2.01
CA VAL A 202 10.07 14.72 -0.62
C VAL A 202 8.90 15.02 0.31
N GLY A 203 8.69 14.14 1.29
CA GLY A 203 7.76 14.34 2.39
C GLY A 203 6.30 14.55 2.00
N LEU A 204 5.68 15.55 2.63
CA LEU A 204 4.26 15.88 2.45
C LEU A 204 3.92 16.35 1.03
N ASP A 205 4.87 16.93 0.30
CA ASP A 205 4.65 17.38 -1.07
C ASP A 205 4.37 16.20 -2.01
N ALA A 206 5.02 15.06 -1.78
CA ALA A 206 4.74 13.83 -2.50
C ALA A 206 3.35 13.26 -2.16
N ILE A 207 2.91 13.41 -0.91
CA ILE A 207 1.57 12.99 -0.46
C ILE A 207 0.49 13.87 -1.08
N TRP A 208 0.71 15.19 -1.13
CA TRP A 208 -0.18 16.12 -1.79
C TRP A 208 -0.28 15.86 -3.29
N ALA A 209 0.84 15.63 -3.95
CA ALA A 209 0.87 15.26 -5.37
C ALA A 209 0.15 13.92 -5.62
N GLY A 210 0.36 12.91 -4.77
CA GLY A 210 -0.37 11.64 -4.84
C GLY A 210 -1.88 11.80 -4.64
N SER A 211 -2.30 12.61 -3.67
CA SER A 211 -3.72 12.92 -3.41
C SER A 211 -4.36 13.66 -4.59
N TRP A 212 -3.63 14.61 -5.19
CA TRP A 212 -4.06 15.32 -6.39
C TRP A 212 -4.29 14.36 -7.56
N LEU A 213 -3.33 13.46 -7.82
CA LEU A 213 -3.44 12.44 -8.87
C LEU A 213 -4.63 11.50 -8.63
N MET A 214 -4.87 11.14 -7.37
CA MET A 214 -5.97 10.26 -6.99
C MET A 214 -7.35 10.94 -7.11
N LYS A 215 -7.42 12.29 -7.03
CA LYS A 215 -8.67 13.04 -7.18
C LYS A 215 -9.29 12.88 -8.55
N GLU A 216 -8.48 12.71 -9.59
CA GLU A 216 -8.95 12.61 -10.97
C GLU A 216 -9.50 11.21 -11.31
N ARG A 217 -8.99 10.14 -10.68
CA ARG A 217 -9.38 8.74 -10.94
C ARG A 217 -9.75 7.97 -9.68
N ARG A 218 -10.57 8.58 -8.81
CA ARG A 218 -10.95 8.05 -7.49
C ARG A 218 -11.45 6.61 -7.56
N VAL A 219 -12.39 6.31 -8.47
CA VAL A 219 -13.04 4.99 -8.55
C VAL A 219 -12.06 3.90 -8.98
N CYS A 220 -11.22 4.15 -10.00
CA CYS A 220 -10.21 3.17 -10.42
C CYS A 220 -9.18 2.90 -9.33
N ALA A 221 -8.65 3.96 -8.70
CA ALA A 221 -7.67 3.81 -7.62
C ALA A 221 -8.26 3.06 -6.42
N TRP A 222 -9.52 3.34 -6.09
CA TRP A 222 -10.21 2.69 -4.97
C TRP A 222 -10.53 1.22 -5.25
N ILE A 223 -10.97 0.87 -6.47
CA ILE A 223 -11.16 -0.53 -6.89
C ILE A 223 -9.83 -1.30 -6.86
N LEU A 224 -8.76 -0.69 -7.39
CA LEU A 224 -7.44 -1.33 -7.49
C LEU A 224 -6.82 -1.56 -6.11
N SER A 225 -6.88 -0.56 -5.24
CA SER A 225 -6.44 -0.69 -3.85
C SER A 225 -7.31 -1.66 -3.07
N GLY A 226 -8.64 -1.58 -3.23
CA GLY A 226 -9.57 -2.52 -2.62
C GLY A 226 -9.28 -3.96 -3.02
N PHE A 227 -8.97 -4.21 -4.30
CA PHE A 227 -8.54 -5.52 -4.78
C PHE A 227 -7.23 -5.98 -4.13
N LEU A 228 -6.20 -5.13 -4.06
CA LEU A 228 -4.92 -5.46 -3.44
C LEU A 228 -5.05 -5.74 -1.93
N VAL A 229 -5.88 -4.98 -1.23
CA VAL A 229 -6.19 -5.19 0.19
C VAL A 229 -6.99 -6.47 0.38
N LEU A 230 -7.95 -6.77 -0.49
CA LEU A 230 -8.75 -8.00 -0.44
C LEU A 230 -7.89 -9.25 -0.67
N VAL A 231 -6.98 -9.21 -1.65
CA VAL A 231 -6.01 -10.29 -1.87
C VAL A 231 -5.12 -10.47 -0.64
N SER A 232 -4.56 -9.38 -0.11
CA SER A 232 -3.69 -9.42 1.07
C SER A 232 -4.42 -9.93 2.32
N TRP A 233 -5.68 -9.53 2.51
CA TRP A 233 -6.54 -10.00 3.58
C TRP A 233 -6.86 -11.49 3.43
N LEU A 234 -7.25 -11.94 2.23
CA LEU A 234 -7.54 -13.35 1.98
C LEU A 234 -6.33 -14.23 2.27
N MET A 235 -5.12 -13.77 1.91
CA MET A 235 -3.87 -14.47 2.22
C MET A 235 -3.63 -14.54 3.74
N ASN A 236 -3.76 -13.42 4.45
CA ASN A 236 -3.57 -13.38 5.90
C ASN A 236 -4.61 -14.21 6.66
N TRP A 237 -5.87 -14.20 6.21
CA TRP A 237 -6.93 -15.03 6.77
C TRP A 237 -6.59 -16.52 6.62
N LYS A 238 -6.17 -16.92 5.42
CA LYS A 238 -5.85 -18.32 5.13
C LYS A 238 -4.60 -18.77 5.90
N VAL A 239 -3.59 -17.92 6.04
CA VAL A 239 -2.41 -18.22 6.89
C VAL A 239 -2.82 -18.48 8.34
N GLY A 240 -3.73 -17.71 8.91
CA GLY A 240 -4.20 -17.91 10.29
C GLY A 240 -4.94 -19.24 10.49
N VAL A 241 -5.75 -19.65 9.50
CA VAL A 241 -6.46 -20.94 9.52
C VAL A 241 -5.50 -22.11 9.30
N LEU A 242 -4.44 -21.89 8.52
CA LEU A 242 -3.54 -22.96 8.08
C LEU A 242 -2.27 -23.10 8.92
N MET A 243 -2.14 -22.34 10.01
CA MET A 243 -1.03 -22.46 10.97
C MET A 243 -0.96 -23.85 11.64
N GLU A 244 -2.00 -24.66 11.49
CA GLU A 244 -2.08 -26.05 11.99
C GLU A 244 -1.82 -27.10 10.88
N SER A 245 -1.46 -26.68 9.67
CA SER A 245 -1.22 -27.57 8.52
C SER A 245 0.26 -27.79 8.19
N GLU A 246 0.51 -28.66 7.19
CA GLU A 246 1.83 -29.05 6.73
C GLU A 246 2.75 -27.88 6.29
N ASN A 247 4.03 -27.97 6.67
CA ASN A 247 5.07 -26.95 6.44
C ASN A 247 5.24 -26.52 4.97
N TRP A 248 4.94 -27.39 3.99
CA TRP A 248 5.09 -27.04 2.57
C TRP A 248 4.02 -26.02 2.12
N VAL A 249 2.82 -26.06 2.71
CA VAL A 249 1.75 -25.12 2.35
C VAL A 249 2.10 -23.71 2.82
N ILE A 250 2.68 -23.61 4.01
CA ILE A 250 3.28 -22.37 4.53
C ILE A 250 4.28 -21.78 3.54
N GLY A 251 5.19 -22.61 3.00
CA GLY A 251 6.16 -22.18 1.98
C GLY A 251 5.50 -21.59 0.73
N VAL A 252 4.42 -22.20 0.25
CA VAL A 252 3.64 -21.69 -0.89
C VAL A 252 3.06 -20.31 -0.59
N PHE A 253 2.51 -20.08 0.61
CA PHE A 253 1.98 -18.77 1.00
C PHE A 253 3.08 -17.69 1.11
N VAL A 254 4.26 -18.05 1.62
CA VAL A 254 5.42 -17.15 1.67
C VAL A 254 5.85 -16.73 0.26
N CYS A 255 5.88 -17.68 -0.69
CA CYS A 255 6.18 -17.40 -2.09
C CYS A 255 5.10 -16.54 -2.76
N LEU A 256 3.82 -16.83 -2.53
CA LEU A 256 2.72 -16.01 -3.05
C LEU A 256 2.80 -14.57 -2.50
N TYR A 257 3.12 -14.40 -1.22
CA TYR A 257 3.24 -13.07 -0.63
C TYR A 257 4.41 -12.30 -1.25
N ALA A 258 5.54 -12.98 -1.48
CA ALA A 258 6.69 -12.42 -2.17
C ALA A 258 6.39 -12.00 -3.62
N LEU A 259 5.38 -12.59 -4.27
CA LEU A 259 4.91 -12.20 -5.60
C LEU A 259 3.91 -11.02 -5.56
N VAL A 260 3.01 -11.01 -4.58
CA VAL A 260 1.97 -9.97 -4.46
C VAL A 260 2.59 -8.60 -4.13
N VAL A 261 3.61 -8.56 -3.28
CA VAL A 261 4.30 -7.30 -2.92
C VAL A 261 4.85 -6.55 -4.15
N PRO A 262 5.75 -7.13 -4.98
CA PRO A 262 6.26 -6.43 -6.16
C PRO A 262 5.14 -6.15 -7.17
N PHE A 263 4.19 -7.06 -7.33
CA PHE A 263 3.03 -6.85 -8.20
C PHE A 263 2.21 -5.62 -7.79
N SER A 264 1.99 -5.39 -6.49
CA SER A 264 1.28 -4.21 -5.98
C SER A 264 2.01 -2.90 -6.29
N TYR A 265 3.34 -2.89 -6.22
CA TYR A 265 4.15 -1.73 -6.60
C TYR A 265 4.06 -1.47 -8.11
N VAL A 266 4.19 -2.51 -8.95
CA VAL A 266 4.08 -2.37 -10.41
C VAL A 266 2.70 -1.85 -10.83
N ILE A 267 1.64 -2.37 -10.21
CA ILE A 267 0.27 -1.89 -10.48
C ILE A 267 0.15 -0.40 -10.17
N THR A 268 0.66 0.02 -9.01
CA THR A 268 0.60 1.43 -8.57
C THR A 268 1.42 2.33 -9.49
N THR A 269 2.55 1.85 -10.01
CA THR A 269 3.41 2.62 -10.92
C THR A 269 2.84 2.74 -12.32
N VAL A 270 2.27 1.67 -12.86
CA VAL A 270 1.54 1.72 -14.15
C VAL A 270 0.35 2.67 -14.03
N PHE A 271 -0.41 2.59 -12.94
CA PHE A 271 -1.51 3.52 -12.66
C PHE A 271 -1.03 4.98 -12.57
N TYR A 272 0.10 5.22 -11.92
CA TYR A 272 0.75 6.53 -11.86
C TYR A 272 1.11 7.05 -13.26
N CYS A 273 1.85 6.27 -14.05
CA CYS A 273 2.29 6.65 -15.39
C CYS A 273 1.11 6.96 -16.33
N GLU A 274 0.06 6.15 -16.31
CA GLU A 274 -1.15 6.42 -17.07
C GLU A 274 -1.83 7.72 -16.63
N SER A 275 -1.96 7.92 -15.32
CA SER A 275 -2.64 9.12 -14.78
C SER A 275 -1.85 10.38 -15.12
N ARG A 276 -0.52 10.34 -15.03
CA ARG A 276 0.36 11.45 -15.40
C ARG A 276 0.24 11.80 -16.89
N ARG A 277 0.28 10.79 -17.77
CA ARG A 277 0.12 10.98 -19.22
C ARG A 277 -1.22 11.63 -19.58
N LEU A 278 -2.29 11.28 -18.87
CA LEU A 278 -3.62 11.87 -19.09
C LEU A 278 -3.69 13.34 -18.66
N ILE A 279 -3.06 13.69 -17.53
CA ILE A 279 -2.97 15.08 -17.08
C ILE A 279 -2.23 15.93 -18.10
N GLU A 280 -1.10 15.45 -18.62
CA GLU A 280 -0.33 16.15 -19.63
C GLU A 280 -1.15 16.41 -20.91
N ILE A 281 -1.90 15.40 -21.37
CA ILE A 281 -2.80 15.55 -22.53
C ILE A 281 -3.90 16.59 -22.25
N LYS A 282 -4.46 16.59 -21.04
CA LYS A 282 -5.52 17.52 -20.64
C LYS A 282 -5.01 18.96 -20.51
N GLU A 283 -3.80 19.14 -19.97
CA GLU A 283 -3.13 20.43 -19.91
C GLU A 283 -2.83 20.97 -21.31
N GLN A 284 -2.36 20.11 -22.21
CA GLN A 284 -2.11 20.47 -23.62
C GLN A 284 -3.40 20.93 -24.30
N GLN A 285 -4.47 20.13 -24.19
CA GLN A 285 -5.77 20.45 -24.78
C GLN A 285 -6.40 21.73 -24.20
N SER A 286 -6.13 22.03 -22.93
CA SER A 286 -6.63 23.26 -22.31
C SER A 286 -5.90 24.51 -22.83
N ARG A 287 -4.58 24.43 -23.08
CA ARG A 287 -3.82 25.51 -23.71
C ARG A 287 -4.26 25.76 -25.14
N ASP A 288 -4.35 24.69 -25.94
CA ASP A 288 -4.77 24.80 -27.34
C ASP A 288 -6.17 25.45 -27.47
N ASN A 289 -7.07 25.17 -26.53
CA ASN A 289 -8.41 25.76 -26.52
C ASN A 289 -8.41 27.23 -26.06
N GLN A 290 -7.51 27.61 -25.13
CA GLN A 290 -7.36 28.99 -24.65
C GLN A 290 -6.69 29.89 -25.70
N ASP A 291 -5.75 29.34 -26.46
CA ASP A 291 -5.12 30.01 -27.60
C ASP A 291 -6.13 30.21 -28.75
N CYS A 292 -7.01 29.24 -29.02
CA CYS A 292 -8.11 29.41 -29.99
C CYS A 292 -9.12 30.49 -29.56
N VAL A 293 -9.47 30.58 -28.27
CA VAL A 293 -10.40 31.58 -27.75
C VAL A 293 -9.79 32.99 -27.77
N SER A 294 -8.51 33.13 -27.46
CA SER A 294 -7.83 34.43 -27.52
C SER A 294 -7.67 34.95 -28.96
N LEU A 295 -7.35 34.07 -29.92
CA LEU A 295 -7.29 34.41 -31.35
C LEU A 295 -8.63 34.85 -31.94
N SER A 296 -9.75 34.28 -31.47
CA SER A 296 -11.10 34.64 -31.93
C SER A 296 -11.65 35.92 -31.29
N LEU A 297 -11.08 36.37 -30.17
CA LEU A 297 -11.41 37.65 -29.52
C LEU A 297 -10.58 38.83 -30.06
N SER A 298 -9.47 38.56 -30.75
CA SER A 298 -8.59 39.57 -31.36
C SER A 298 -8.92 39.92 -32.81
N LEU A 299 -9.95 39.30 -33.39
CA LEU A 299 -10.43 39.47 -34.76
C LEU A 299 -11.80 40.15 -34.76
#